data_AF-A0AAX2REA8-F1
#
_entry.id   AF-A0AAX2REA8-F1
#
_cell.length_a   1.000
_cell.length_b   1.000
_cell.length_c   1.000
_cell.angle_alpha   90.00
_cell.angle_beta   90.00
_cell.angle_gamma   90.00
#
_symmetry.space_group_name_H-M   'P 1'
#
loop_
_entity.id
_entity.type
_entity.pdbx_description
1 polymer ?
#
loop_
_entity_poly.entity_id
_entity_poly.type
_entity_poly.pdbx_seq_one_letter_code
_entity_poly.pdbx_strand_id
1 'polypeptide(L)' 'MAATMRTRAGKIMVSINDHPDIRRVFEGFEMEKASLNYTVGKSGRDAARGELIVYSGDRAAAPAGLFQAMR' A
#
# COMPACT_ATOMS: atom_id res chain seq x y z
N MET A 1 -5.89 -10.01 5.79
CA MET A 1 -5.32 -8.64 5.91
C MET A 1 -6.38 -7.57 5.67
N ALA A 2 -6.95 -7.45 4.48
CA ALA A 2 -7.99 -6.43 4.18
C ALA A 2 -9.18 -6.45 5.16
N ALA A 3 -9.74 -7.63 5.48
CA ALA A 3 -10.82 -7.74 6.47
C ALA A 3 -10.44 -7.19 7.85
N THR A 4 -9.21 -7.45 8.30
CA THR A 4 -8.66 -6.90 9.54
C THR A 4 -8.55 -5.38 9.46
N MET A 5 -8.09 -4.83 8.33
CA MET A 5 -8.02 -3.38 8.14
C MET A 5 -9.39 -2.69 8.15
N ARG A 6 -10.46 -3.37 7.72
CA ARG A 6 -11.83 -2.82 7.75
C ARG A 6 -12.43 -2.77 9.16
N THR A 7 -12.07 -3.71 10.03
CA THR A 7 -12.77 -3.91 11.32
C THR A 7 -11.99 -3.43 12.53
N ARG A 8 -10.71 -3.09 12.38
CA ARG A 8 -9.88 -2.61 13.49
C ARG A 8 -10.10 -1.12 13.74
N ALA A 9 -10.13 -0.74 15.02
CA ALA A 9 -10.29 0.66 15.43
C ALA A 9 -9.03 1.52 15.17
N GLY A 10 -7.86 0.89 15.06
CA GLY A 10 -6.60 1.57 14.76
C GLY A 10 -6.44 1.89 13.27
N LYS A 11 -5.68 2.94 12.97
CA LYS A 11 -5.30 3.30 11.59
C LYS A 11 -4.11 2.45 11.14
N ILE A 12 -4.29 1.75 10.02
CA ILE A 12 -3.32 0.84 9.41
C ILE A 12 -2.93 1.35 8.01
N MET A 13 -1.64 1.26 7.71
CA MET A 13 -1.04 1.43 6.38
C MET A 13 -0.24 0.17 6.04
N VAL A 14 -0.32 -0.31 4.79
CA VAL A 14 0.47 -1.45 4.31
C VAL A 14 1.05 -1.16 2.93
N SER A 15 2.33 -1.47 2.71
CA SER A 15 2.89 -1.60 1.36
C SER A 15 2.82 -3.05 0.92
N ILE A 16 2.38 -3.29 -0.32
CA ILE A 16 2.25 -4.62 -0.91
C ILE A 16 2.48 -4.55 -2.43
N ASN A 17 2.90 -5.66 -3.05
CA ASN A 17 3.09 -5.71 -4.50
C ASN A 17 1.81 -5.32 -5.27
N ASP A 18 1.95 -4.47 -6.29
CA ASP A 18 0.84 -4.03 -7.15
C ASP A 18 0.46 -5.14 -8.14
N HIS A 19 -0.53 -5.95 -7.77
CA HIS A 19 -1.10 -7.02 -8.60
C HIS A 19 -2.63 -6.86 -8.71
N PRO A 20 -3.26 -7.23 -9.84
CA PRO A 20 -4.71 -7.11 -10.01
C PRO A 20 -5.53 -7.75 -8.87
N ASP A 21 -5.13 -8.93 -8.39
CA ASP A 21 -5.81 -9.58 -7.27
C ASP A 21 -5.66 -8.83 -5.94
N ILE A 22 -4.53 -8.14 -5.73
CA ILE A 22 -4.32 -7.30 -4.55
C ILE A 22 -5.26 -6.10 -4.61
N ARG A 23 -5.34 -5.42 -5.76
CA ARG A 23 -6.28 -4.31 -5.97
C ARG A 23 -7.73 -4.72 -5.70
N ARG A 24 -8.11 -5.94 -6.13
CA ARG A 24 -9.45 -6.48 -5.89
C ARG A 24 -9.72 -6.77 -4.42
N VAL A 25 -8.76 -7.34 -3.68
CA VAL A 25 -8.91 -7.61 -2.24
C VAL A 25 -9.04 -6.31 -1.42
N PHE A 26 -8.33 -5.27 -1.82
CA PHE A 26 -8.32 -3.95 -1.21
C PHE A 26 -9.28 -2.95 -1.88
N GLU A 27 -10.25 -3.43 -2.65
CA GLU A 27 -11.31 -2.57 -3.18
C GLU A 27 -12.02 -1.83 -2.03
N GLY A 28 -12.27 -0.54 -2.26
CA GLY A 28 -12.87 0.38 -1.28
C GLY A 28 -11.88 1.01 -0.29
N PHE A 29 -10.60 0.67 -0.35
CA PHE A 29 -9.55 1.38 0.39
C PHE A 29 -8.91 2.48 -0.47
N GLU A 30 -8.37 3.51 0.19
CA GLU A 30 -7.49 4.48 -0.46
C GLU A 30 -6.14 3.81 -0.78
N MET A 31 -5.67 3.99 -2.01
CA MET A 31 -4.46 3.32 -2.52
C MET A 31 -3.58 4.30 -3.30
N GLU A 32 -2.27 4.22 -3.06
CA GLU A 32 -1.24 4.98 -3.78
C GLU A 32 -0.25 4.00 -4.45
N LYS A 33 0.03 4.21 -5.74
CA LYS A 33 1.04 3.42 -6.44
C LYS A 33 2.43 3.97 -6.13
N ALA A 34 3.30 3.11 -5.61
CA ALA A 34 4.71 3.40 -5.43
C ALA A 34 5.55 2.58 -6.42
N SER A 35 6.65 3.14 -6.91
CA SER A 35 7.61 2.41 -7.75
C SER A 35 8.84 2.09 -6.93
N LEU A 36 9.10 0.81 -6.64
CA LEU A 36 10.38 0.38 -6.08
C LEU A 36 11.24 -0.27 -7.16
N ASN A 37 12.41 0.30 -7.36
CA ASN A 37 13.47 -0.33 -8.14
C ASN A 37 14.29 -1.21 -7.19
N TYR A 38 13.92 -2.49 -7.08
CA TYR A 38 14.69 -3.46 -6.31
C TYR A 38 16.04 -3.71 -7.01
N THR A 39 17.16 -3.28 -6.41
CA THR A 39 18.53 -3.55 -6.93
C THR A 39 19.12 -4.87 -6.43
N VAL A 40 18.38 -5.67 -5.65
CA VAL A 40 18.92 -6.89 -5.02
C VAL A 40 18.02 -8.08 -5.33
N GLY A 41 18.30 -8.74 -6.45
CA GLY A 41 17.68 -10.01 -6.85
C GLY A 41 18.63 -10.78 -7.76
N LYS A 42 19.25 -11.84 -7.21
CA LYS A 42 19.93 -12.90 -7.96
C LYS A 42 19.07 -13.28 -9.18
N SER A 43 19.69 -13.30 -10.37
CA SER A 43 19.15 -13.89 -11.60
C SER A 43 18.24 -13.00 -12.47
N GLY A 44 18.79 -11.91 -13.00
CA GLY A 44 18.66 -11.57 -14.44
C GLY A 44 17.26 -11.34 -15.03
N ARG A 45 16.24 -11.04 -14.24
CA ARG A 45 14.97 -10.52 -14.73
C ARG A 45 14.52 -9.36 -13.86
N ASP A 46 15.00 -8.17 -14.22
CA ASP A 46 14.50 -6.89 -13.71
C ASP A 46 13.07 -6.68 -14.20
N ALA A 47 12.12 -7.42 -13.62
CA ALA A 47 10.72 -7.06 -13.74
C ALA A 47 10.50 -5.89 -12.78
N ALA A 48 10.35 -4.68 -13.31
CA ALA A 48 9.86 -3.55 -12.54
C ALA A 48 8.51 -3.94 -11.91
N ARG A 49 8.51 -4.24 -10.62
CA ARG A 49 7.31 -4.57 -9.85
C ARG A 49 6.94 -3.33 -9.07
N GLY A 50 5.80 -2.73 -9.42
CA GLY A 50 5.24 -1.64 -8.64
C GLY A 50 4.83 -2.12 -7.25
N GLU A 51 4.91 -1.24 -6.27
CA GLU A 51 4.28 -1.40 -4.97
C GLU A 51 2.99 -0.58 -4.91
N LEU A 52 2.12 -0.96 -3.99
CA LEU A 52 0.85 -0.34 -3.71
C LEU A 52 0.78 -0.10 -2.21
N ILE A 53 0.65 1.16 -1.82
CA ILE A 53 0.42 1.56 -0.44
C ILE A 53 -1.08 1.64 -0.24
N VAL A 54 -1.61 0.92 0.76
CA VAL A 54 -3.05 0.86 1.09
C VAL A 54 -3.30 1.42 2.48
N TYR A 55 -4.30 2.28 2.60
CA TYR A 55 -4.68 2.95 3.84
C TYR A 55 -6.06 2.51 4.31
N SER A 56 -6.21 2.20 5.60
CA SER A 56 -7.48 1.79 6.21
C SER A 56 -8.57 2.87 6.34
N GLY A 57 -8.30 4.12 5.92
CA GLY A 57 -9.27 5.21 5.93
C GLY A 57 -8.75 6.45 5.20
N ASP A 58 -9.60 7.49 5.15
CA ASP A 58 -9.32 8.75 4.45
C ASP A 58 -8.05 9.44 4.98
N ARG A 59 -7.07 9.58 4.09
CA ARG A 59 -5.78 10.17 4.38
C ARG A 59 -5.85 11.68 4.55
N ALA A 60 -6.82 12.35 3.94
CA ALA A 60 -7.05 13.78 4.11
C ALA A 60 -7.73 14.10 5.46
N ALA A 61 -8.59 13.21 5.95
CA ALA A 61 -9.23 13.34 7.25
C ALA A 61 -8.36 12.87 8.44
N ALA A 62 -7.24 12.21 8.17
CA ALA A 62 -6.32 11.76 9.20
C ALA A 62 -5.58 12.94 9.87
N PRO A 63 -5.34 12.90 11.19
CA PRO A 63 -4.52 13.89 11.87
C PRO A 63 -3.18 14.11 11.17
N ALA A 64 -2.72 15.36 11.16
CA ALA A 64 -1.45 15.72 10.54
C ALA A 64 -0.31 14.85 11.07
N GLY A 65 0.45 14.25 10.16
CA GLY A 65 1.59 13.39 10.46
C GLY A 65 1.25 11.91 10.59
N LEU A 66 -0.03 11.52 10.60
CA LEU A 66 -0.42 10.10 10.72
C LEU A 66 -0.19 9.33 9.41
N PHE A 67 -0.42 9.98 8.26
CA PHE A 67 -0.21 9.36 6.94
C PHE A 67 0.54 10.27 5.96
N GLN A 68 0.84 11.51 6.33
CA GLN A 68 1.48 12.51 5.46
C GLN A 68 3.01 12.60 5.69
N ALA A 69 3.60 11.68 6.45
CA ALA A 69 5.03 11.65 6.69
C ALA A 69 5.76 10.87 5.58
N MET A 70 6.25 11.62 4.59
CA MET A 70 7.50 11.42 3.83
C MET A 70 7.39 12.25 2.54
N ARG A 71 7.86 13.50 2.59
CA ARG A 71 8.39 14.17 1.40
C ARG A 71 9.86 13.82 1.26
#